data_AF-A0A0B2REU5-F1
#
_entry.id   AF-A0A0B2REU5-F1
#
_cell.length_a   1.000
_cell.length_b   1.000
_cell.length_c   1.000
_cell.angle_alpha   90.00
_cell.angle_beta   90.00
_cell.angle_gamma   90.00
#
_symmetry.space_group_name_H-M   'P 1'
#
loop_
_entity.id
_entity.type
_entity.pdbx_description
1 polymer ?
#
loop_
_entity_poly.entity_id
_entity_poly.type
_entity_poly.pdbx_seq_one_letter_code
_entity_poly.pdbx_strand_id
1 'polypeptide(L)'
;FRGLLRKTPTHGFSEPIQLNMFIDGLRPQTKQLLDASAGGKIKMKTPEEATELIENMSASDHAIPRDRMHQPTKKSLLELSSQDAVLAQNKLLSKQLEILTKTI
;
A
#
# COMPACT_ATOMS: atom_id res chain seq x y z
N PHE A 1 7.18 -16.98 -3.51
CA PHE A 1 7.53 -17.13 -4.95
C PHE A 1 8.15 -18.49 -5.29
N ARG A 2 9.36 -18.86 -4.82
CA ARG A 2 9.99 -20.16 -5.19
C ARG A 2 9.17 -21.40 -4.78
N GLY A 3 8.35 -21.28 -3.72
CA GLY A 3 7.37 -22.31 -3.35
C GLY A 3 6.24 -22.50 -4.37
N LEU A 4 5.83 -21.44 -5.07
CA LEU A 4 4.87 -21.54 -6.19
C LEU A 4 5.54 -22.16 -7.42
N LEU A 5 6.76 -21.73 -7.77
CA LEU A 5 7.52 -22.30 -8.89
C LEU A 5 7.65 -23.82 -8.75
N ARG A 6 8.01 -24.34 -7.57
CA ARG A 6 8.08 -25.79 -7.28
C ARG A 6 6.75 -26.55 -7.43
N LYS A 7 5.60 -25.87 -7.30
CA LYS A 7 4.26 -26.49 -7.42
C LYS A 7 3.74 -26.47 -8.86
N THR A 8 4.34 -25.69 -9.74
CA THR A 8 4.07 -25.68 -11.18
C THR A 8 4.83 -26.83 -11.83
N PRO A 9 4.17 -27.81 -12.48
CA PRO A 9 4.85 -28.86 -13.23
C PRO A 9 5.48 -28.23 -14.48
N THR A 10 6.76 -27.91 -14.39
CA THR A 10 7.48 -27.24 -15.47
C THR A 10 8.06 -28.32 -16.36
N HIS A 11 7.27 -28.79 -17.31
CA HIS A 11 7.70 -29.73 -18.33
C HIS A 11 8.79 -29.08 -19.20
N GLY A 12 10.06 -29.15 -18.78
CA GLY A 12 11.22 -28.77 -19.58
C GLY A 12 11.47 -27.27 -19.80
N PHE A 13 10.73 -26.36 -19.16
CA PHE A 13 10.99 -24.92 -19.28
C PHE A 13 12.14 -24.45 -18.38
N SER A 14 13.03 -23.60 -18.89
CA SER A 14 14.09 -22.97 -18.10
C SER A 14 13.54 -21.94 -17.11
N GLU A 15 14.24 -21.69 -16.01
CA GLU A 15 13.80 -20.76 -14.95
C GLU A 15 13.38 -19.37 -15.48
N PRO A 16 14.09 -18.73 -16.43
CA PRO A 16 13.68 -17.43 -16.98
C PRO A 16 12.34 -17.49 -17.75
N ILE A 17 12.05 -18.62 -18.40
CA ILE A 17 10.78 -18.81 -19.12
C ILE A 17 9.63 -18.97 -18.11
N GLN A 18 9.86 -19.74 -17.04
CA GLN A 18 8.88 -19.91 -15.97
C GLN A 18 8.55 -18.59 -15.27
N LEU A 19 9.58 -17.78 -14.99
CA LEU A 19 9.41 -16.45 -14.40
C LEU A 19 8.60 -15.53 -15.31
N ASN A 20 8.89 -15.50 -16.61
CA ASN A 20 8.11 -14.71 -17.56
C ASN A 20 6.65 -15.16 -17.64
N MET A 21 6.41 -16.47 -17.68
CA MET A 21 5.06 -17.03 -17.69
C MET A 21 4.29 -16.67 -16.41
N PHE A 22 4.96 -16.71 -15.26
CA PHE A 22 4.40 -16.25 -13.99
C PHE A 22 4.01 -14.78 -14.05
N ILE A 23 4.91 -13.90 -14.52
CA ILE A 23 4.67 -12.46 -14.68
C ILE A 23 3.48 -12.19 -15.63
N ASP A 24 3.33 -12.98 -16.68
CA ASP A 24 2.20 -12.86 -17.61
C ASP A 24 0.89 -13.37 -17.05
N GLY A 25 0.93 -14.35 -16.15
CA GLY A 25 -0.24 -14.84 -15.43
C GLY A 25 -0.72 -13.91 -14.29
N LEU A 26 0.02 -12.84 -13.97
CA LEU A 26 -0.38 -11.90 -12.92
C LEU A 26 -1.61 -11.08 -13.33
N ARG A 27 -2.47 -10.76 -12.35
CA ARG A 27 -3.57 -9.81 -12.56
C ARG A 27 -3.00 -8.45 -12.96
N PRO A 28 -3.69 -7.67 -13.81
CA PRO A 28 -3.18 -6.37 -14.30
C PRO A 28 -2.74 -5.42 -13.18
N GLN A 29 -3.50 -5.33 -12.09
CA GLN A 29 -3.18 -4.48 -10.94
C GLN A 29 -1.87 -4.91 -10.25
N THR A 30 -1.68 -6.21 -10.03
CA THR A 30 -0.45 -6.75 -9.42
C THR A 30 0.75 -6.54 -10.33
N LYS A 31 0.57 -6.72 -11.64
CA LYS A 31 1.61 -6.48 -12.65
C LYS A 31 2.03 -5.01 -12.69
N GLN A 32 1.08 -4.09 -12.63
CA GLN A 32 1.35 -2.65 -12.58
C GLN A 32 2.12 -2.24 -11.32
N LEU A 33 1.78 -2.82 -10.16
CA LEU A 33 2.52 -2.57 -8.92
C LEU A 33 3.97 -3.07 -9.04
N LEU A 34 4.15 -4.26 -9.61
CA LEU A 34 5.47 -4.83 -9.83
C LEU A 34 6.31 -4.00 -10.81
N ASP A 35 5.70 -3.51 -11.89
CA ASP A 35 6.35 -2.59 -12.83
C ASP A 35 6.75 -1.27 -12.14
N ALA A 36 5.88 -0.70 -11.30
CA ALA A 36 6.19 0.51 -10.55
C ALA A 36 7.36 0.30 -9.59
N SER A 37 7.38 -0.82 -8.86
CA SER A 37 8.48 -1.18 -7.95
C SER A 37 9.79 -1.47 -8.70
N ALA A 38 9.72 -1.94 -9.94
CA ALA A 38 10.89 -2.16 -10.80
C ALA A 38 11.43 -0.86 -11.45
N GLY A 39 10.69 0.25 -11.35
CA GLY A 39 11.00 1.51 -12.04
C GLY A 39 10.76 1.45 -13.56
N GLY A 40 9.91 0.53 -14.03
CA GLY A 40 9.69 0.25 -15.44
C GLY A 40 9.13 -1.16 -15.64
N LYS A 41 9.06 -1.63 -16.89
CA LYS A 41 8.52 -2.99 -17.15
C LYS A 41 9.38 -4.05 -16.46
N ILE A 42 8.81 -4.85 -15.58
CA ILE A 42 9.51 -5.92 -14.85
C ILE A 42 10.18 -6.92 -15.79
N LYS A 43 9.60 -7.14 -16.98
CA LYS A 43 10.15 -8.02 -18.01
C LYS A 43 11.49 -7.56 -18.60
N MET A 44 11.87 -6.30 -18.38
CA MET A 44 13.15 -5.75 -18.83
C MET A 44 14.27 -5.95 -17.79
N LYS A 45 13.93 -6.42 -16.58
CA LYS A 45 14.89 -6.73 -15.52
C LYS A 45 15.54 -8.08 -15.73
N THR A 46 16.70 -8.29 -15.12
CA THR A 46 17.32 -9.62 -15.13
C THR A 46 16.45 -10.62 -14.34
N PRO A 47 16.55 -11.93 -14.62
CA PRO A 47 15.80 -12.94 -13.88
C PRO A 47 16.03 -12.87 -12.36
N GLU A 48 17.25 -12.53 -11.94
CA GLU A 48 17.64 -12.37 -10.55
C GLU A 48 16.94 -11.18 -9.90
N GLU A 49 17.03 -9.99 -10.53
CA GLU A 49 16.38 -8.76 -10.05
C GLU A 49 14.86 -8.92 -9.94
N ALA A 50 14.24 -9.54 -10.96
CA ALA A 50 12.81 -9.76 -10.97
C ALA A 50 12.38 -10.76 -9.89
N THR A 51 13.17 -11.81 -9.65
CA THR A 51 12.92 -12.79 -8.58
C THR A 51 13.00 -12.12 -7.21
N GLU A 52 14.06 -11.35 -6.96
CA GLU A 52 14.27 -10.63 -5.70
C GLU A 52 13.11 -9.66 -5.42
N LEU A 53 12.68 -8.90 -6.43
CA LEU A 53 11.58 -7.95 -6.28
C LEU A 53 10.27 -8.64 -5.90
N ILE A 54 9.95 -9.76 -6.56
CA ILE A 54 8.74 -10.54 -6.27
C ILE A 54 8.81 -11.12 -4.86
N GLU A 55 9.98 -11.57 -4.40
CA GLU A 55 10.17 -12.07 -3.04
C GLU A 55 10.02 -10.96 -1.99
N ASN A 56 10.63 -9.79 -2.23
CA ASN A 56 10.51 -8.64 -1.34
C ASN A 56 9.07 -8.16 -1.23
N MET A 57 8.32 -8.11 -2.34
CA MET A 57 6.89 -7.77 -2.32
C MET A 57 6.04 -8.85 -1.63
N SER A 58 6.39 -10.13 -1.81
CA SER A 58 5.71 -11.23 -1.12
C SER A 58 5.98 -11.22 0.39
N ALA A 59 7.15 -10.76 0.82
CA ALA A 59 7.49 -10.62 2.23
C ALA A 59 6.84 -9.38 2.86
N SER A 60 6.68 -8.29 2.09
CA SER A 60 6.08 -7.03 2.56
C SER A 60 4.55 -7.03 2.61
N ASP A 61 3.85 -7.91 1.90
CA ASP A 61 2.37 -8.04 1.95
C ASP A 61 1.84 -8.43 3.35
N HIS A 62 2.72 -8.88 4.26
CA HIS A 62 2.38 -9.10 5.67
C HIS A 62 2.25 -7.82 6.51
N ALA A 63 2.67 -6.65 5.99
CA ALA A 63 2.76 -5.40 6.76
C ALA A 63 1.74 -4.31 6.36
N ILE A 64 0.93 -4.52 5.31
CA ILE A 64 -0.04 -3.52 4.85
C ILE A 64 -1.46 -3.96 5.24
N PRO A 65 -2.12 -3.32 6.23
CA PRO A 65 -3.53 -3.50 6.46
C PRO A 65 -4.28 -3.16 5.17
N ARG A 66 -5.08 -4.11 4.67
CA ARG A 66 -5.88 -3.98 3.44
C ARG A 66 -7.07 -3.03 3.60
N ASP A 67 -6.86 -1.85 4.18
CA ASP A 67 -7.91 -0.89 4.53
C ASP A 67 -8.05 0.27 3.53
N ARG A 68 -7.66 0.06 2.26
CA ARG A 68 -7.73 1.13 1.25
C ARG A 68 -8.42 0.77 -0.06
N MET A 69 -8.96 -0.44 -0.20
CA MET A 69 -9.64 -0.83 -1.45
C MET A 69 -11.16 -0.70 -1.44
N HIS A 70 -11.78 -0.17 -0.38
CA HIS A 70 -13.19 0.19 -0.41
C HIS A 70 -13.49 1.48 0.37
N GLN A 71 -13.19 2.64 -0.22
CA GLN A 71 -14.09 3.78 -0.04
C GLN A 71 -14.31 4.48 -1.39
N PRO A 72 -15.55 4.45 -1.93
CA PRO A 72 -15.90 5.27 -3.06
C PRO A 72 -15.79 6.74 -2.64
N THR A 73 -15.16 7.52 -3.51
CA THR A 73 -15.06 8.97 -3.48
C THR A 73 -16.39 9.63 -3.10
N LYS A 74 -16.50 10.04 -1.83
CA LYS A 74 -17.47 11.04 -1.42
C LYS A 74 -16.78 12.09 -0.56
N LYS A 75 -16.38 13.14 -1.26
CA LYS A 75 -16.59 14.54 -0.87
C LYS A 75 -15.91 14.98 0.43
N SER A 76 -14.86 15.79 0.26
CA SER A 76 -14.76 17.13 0.88
C SER A 76 -15.64 17.32 2.12
N LEU A 77 -15.23 16.73 3.23
CA LEU A 77 -15.70 17.14 4.54
C LEU A 77 -14.56 16.86 5.51
N LEU A 78 -13.65 17.82 5.57
CA LEU A 78 -12.91 18.21 6.76
C LEU A 78 -12.88 17.10 7.82
N GLU A 79 -11.97 16.15 7.65
CA GLU A 79 -11.57 15.30 8.77
C GLU A 79 -10.85 16.26 9.72
N LEU A 80 -11.62 16.95 10.55
CA LEU A 80 -11.11 17.78 11.62
C LEU A 80 -10.18 16.86 12.40
N SER A 81 -8.88 17.12 12.29
CA SER A 81 -7.88 16.40 13.05
C SER A 81 -8.35 16.42 14.50
N SER A 82 -8.22 15.30 15.22
CA SER A 82 -8.55 15.26 16.65
C SER A 82 -7.91 16.42 17.43
N GLN A 83 -6.79 16.93 16.92
CA GLN A 83 -6.10 18.13 17.38
C GLN A 83 -6.91 19.43 17.24
N ASP A 84 -7.64 19.62 16.14
CA ASP A 84 -8.47 20.81 15.89
C ASP A 84 -9.70 20.84 16.81
N ALA A 85 -10.30 19.68 17.06
CA ALA A 85 -11.42 19.55 17.99
C ALA A 85 -11.00 19.88 19.44
N VAL A 86 -9.83 19.39 19.86
CA VAL A 86 -9.24 19.71 21.18
C VAL A 86 -8.89 21.19 21.27
N LEU A 87 -8.32 21.79 20.22
CA LEU A 87 -8.00 23.21 20.19
C LEU A 87 -9.26 24.10 20.29
N ALA A 88 -10.35 23.69 19.65
CA ALA A 88 -11.63 24.38 19.74
C ALA A 88 -12.22 24.32 21.16
N GLN A 89 -12.16 23.15 21.81
CA GLN A 89 -12.58 23.00 23.20
C GLN A 89 -11.74 23.88 24.15
N ASN A 90 -10.42 23.90 23.99
CA ASN A 90 -9.55 24.74 24.81
C ASN A 90 -9.87 26.24 24.65
N LYS A 91 -10.11 26.71 23.43
CA LYS A 91 -10.53 28.09 23.19
C LYS A 91 -11.86 28.44 23.87
N LEU A 92 -12.82 27.50 23.88
CA LEU A 92 -14.12 27.72 24.53
C LEU A 92 -13.98 27.79 26.06
N LEU A 93 -13.19 26.89 26.64
CA LEU A 93 -12.89 26.88 28.07
C LEU A 93 -12.17 28.17 28.50
N SER A 94 -11.18 28.63 27.73
CA SER A 94 -10.49 29.90 28.00
C SER A 94 -11.45 31.09 28.00
N LYS A 95 -12.41 31.13 27.07
CA LYS A 95 -13.43 32.19 27.04
C LYS A 95 -14.34 32.15 28.26
N GLN A 96 -14.75 30.97 28.72
CA GLN A 96 -15.58 30.86 29.92
C GLN A 96 -14.84 31.32 31.17
N LEU A 97 -13.55 31.00 31.31
CA LEU A 97 -12.73 31.48 32.41
C LEU A 97 -12.56 33.00 32.38
N GLU A 98 -12.38 33.60 31.20
CA GLU A 98 -12.28 35.05 31.06
C GLU A 98 -13.58 35.76 31.48
N ILE A 99 -14.74 35.19 31.12
CA ILE A 99 -16.06 35.73 31.49
C ILE A 99 -16.26 35.64 33.01
N LEU A 100 -15.95 34.50 33.63
CA LEU A 100 -16.07 34.31 35.07
C LEU A 100 -15.13 35.24 35.85
N THR A 101 -13.92 35.46 35.36
CA THR A 101 -12.93 36.35 36.00
C THR A 101 -13.31 37.83 35.87
N LYS A 102 -14.04 38.22 34.81
CA LYS A 102 -14.57 39.58 34.63
C LYS A 102 -15.84 39.89 35.45
N THR A 103 -16.44 38.87 36.10
CA THR A 103 -17.69 39.01 36.87
C THR A 103 -17.43 39.14 38.39
N ILE A 104 -16.16 39.21 38.81
CA ILE A 104 -15.70 39.50 40.18
C ILE A 104 -15.10 40.91 40.20
#